data_AF-B8EKK0-F1
#
_entry.id   AF-B8EKK0-F1
#
_cell.length_a   1.000
_cell.length_b   1.000
_cell.length_c   1.000
_cell.angle_alpha   90.00
_cell.angle_beta   90.00
_cell.angle_gamma   90.00
#
_symmetry.space_group_name_H-M   'P 1'
#
loop_
_entity.id
_entity.type
_entity.pdbx_description
1 polymer ?
#
loop_
_entity_poly.entity_id
_entity_poly.type
_entity_poly.pdbx_seq_one_letter_code
_entity_poly.pdbx_strand_id
1 'polypeptide(L)'
;MARSARAIFAAALLALSGGAALAQGFEGTAEEREACTPDALSICSSAIPDPTKVKECLVQHVSELSPGCKEVFEQRGKAESERAR
;
A
#
# COMPACT_ATOMS: atom_id res chain seq x y z
N MET A 1 38.78 36.38 -4.86
CA MET A 1 38.08 35.19 -5.38
C MET A 1 38.42 33.95 -4.55
N ALA A 2 38.02 33.90 -3.26
CA ALA A 2 38.30 32.75 -2.36
C ALA A 2 37.35 32.67 -1.14
N ARG A 3 36.16 33.29 -1.22
CA ARG A 3 35.13 33.27 -0.15
C ARG A 3 33.80 32.65 -0.60
N SER A 4 33.56 32.60 -1.90
CA SER A 4 32.35 32.04 -2.53
C SER A 4 32.37 30.51 -2.67
N ALA A 5 33.53 29.85 -2.52
CA ALA A 5 33.61 28.38 -2.58
C ALA A 5 33.20 27.68 -1.27
N ARG A 6 33.14 28.40 -0.14
CA ARG A 6 32.76 27.82 1.17
C ARG A 6 31.26 27.79 1.42
N ALA A 7 30.47 28.59 0.71
CA ALA A 7 29.02 28.60 0.87
C ALA A 7 28.32 27.47 0.07
N ILE A 8 28.99 26.90 -0.93
CA ILE A 8 28.42 25.83 -1.77
C ILE A 8 28.51 24.46 -1.08
N PHE A 9 29.49 24.26 -0.19
CA PHE A 9 29.73 22.95 0.44
C PHE A 9 28.85 22.62 1.66
N ALA A 10 28.11 23.60 2.21
CA ALA A 10 27.23 23.40 3.37
C ALA A 10 25.75 23.20 3.02
N ALA A 11 25.38 23.36 1.74
CA ALA A 11 24.01 23.13 1.28
C ALA A 11 23.79 21.72 0.68
N ALA A 12 24.79 20.85 0.73
CA ALA A 12 24.73 19.50 0.16
C ALA A 12 24.24 18.42 1.14
N LEU A 13 23.89 18.77 2.39
CA LEU A 13 23.50 17.81 3.43
C LEU A 13 22.02 17.91 3.85
N LEU A 14 21.15 18.43 2.99
CA LEU A 14 19.70 18.53 3.25
C LEU A 14 18.82 17.89 2.16
N ALA A 15 19.35 16.95 1.38
CA ALA A 15 18.60 16.26 0.32
C ALA A 15 18.56 14.73 0.48
N LEU A 16 18.51 14.22 1.72
CA LEU A 16 18.20 12.80 1.98
C LEU A 16 16.70 12.58 2.26
N SER A 17 15.84 13.43 1.70
CA SER A 17 14.39 13.28 1.75
C SER A 17 13.89 12.42 0.58
N GLY A 18 13.39 11.23 0.90
CA GLY A 18 12.34 10.56 0.12
C GLY A 18 12.79 9.86 -1.16
N GLY A 19 13.13 8.58 -1.06
CA GLY A 19 13.57 7.81 -2.22
C GLY A 19 13.43 6.30 -2.10
N ALA A 20 12.41 5.81 -1.40
CA ALA A 20 11.93 4.44 -1.61
C ALA A 20 10.52 4.53 -2.18
N ALA A 21 10.41 5.04 -3.41
CA ALA A 21 9.26 4.74 -4.25
C ALA A 21 9.34 3.25 -4.59
N LEU A 22 8.98 2.39 -3.63
CA LEU A 22 8.56 1.05 -3.97
C LEU A 22 7.30 1.25 -4.81
N ALA A 23 7.46 1.05 -6.12
CA ALA A 23 6.40 0.60 -6.97
C ALA A 23 5.90 -0.74 -6.41
N GLN A 24 5.16 -0.69 -5.31
CA GLN A 24 4.36 -1.81 -4.85
C GLN A 24 3.27 -1.93 -5.89
N GLY A 25 3.50 -2.81 -6.86
CA GLY A 25 2.49 -3.23 -7.81
C GLY A 25 1.20 -3.54 -7.05
N PHE A 26 0.07 -3.24 -7.68
CA PHE A 26 -1.30 -3.19 -7.14
C PHE A 26 -1.88 -4.55 -6.66
N GLU A 27 -1.02 -5.44 -6.19
CA GLU A 27 -1.32 -6.76 -5.67
C GLU A 27 -1.07 -6.76 -4.15
N GLY A 28 -2.00 -7.34 -3.39
CA GLY A 28 -1.84 -7.55 -1.94
C GLY A 28 -0.49 -8.18 -1.60
N THR A 29 0.13 -7.81 -0.48
CA THR A 29 1.24 -8.56 0.10
C THR A 29 0.77 -9.96 0.49
N ALA A 30 1.71 -10.86 0.76
CA ALA A 30 1.36 -12.22 1.19
C ALA A 30 0.54 -12.18 2.49
N GLU A 31 0.94 -11.32 3.42
CA GLU A 31 0.31 -11.11 4.72
C GLU A 31 -1.13 -10.59 4.57
N GLU A 32 -1.35 -9.63 3.68
CA GLU A 32 -2.70 -9.10 3.41
C GLU A 32 -3.61 -10.14 2.75
N ARG A 33 -3.06 -10.94 1.83
CA ARG A 33 -3.80 -12.05 1.21
C ARG A 33 -4.16 -13.10 2.25
N GLU A 34 -3.26 -13.42 3.17
CA GLU A 34 -3.53 -14.36 4.27
C GLU A 34 -4.65 -13.84 5.18
N ALA A 35 -4.60 -12.55 5.57
CA ALA A 35 -5.65 -11.92 6.37
C ALA A 35 -7.03 -11.99 5.70
N CYS A 36 -7.07 -11.87 4.37
CA CYS A 36 -8.31 -11.91 3.59
C CYS A 36 -8.69 -13.30 3.06
N THR A 37 -7.85 -14.32 3.22
CA THR A 37 -8.12 -15.70 2.75
C THR A 37 -9.39 -16.31 3.36
N PRO A 38 -9.67 -16.23 4.68
CA PRO A 38 -10.90 -16.81 5.23
C PRO A 38 -12.17 -16.14 4.67
N ASP A 39 -12.12 -14.83 4.44
CA ASP A 39 -13.23 -14.07 3.84
C ASP A 39 -13.39 -14.39 2.35
N ALA A 40 -12.28 -14.52 1.62
CA ALA A 40 -12.29 -14.91 0.21
C ALA A 40 -12.92 -16.31 0.01
N LEU A 41 -12.64 -17.25 0.92
CA LEU A 41 -13.20 -18.60 0.87
C LEU A 41 -14.68 -18.66 1.31
N SER A 42 -15.09 -17.84 2.28
CA SER A 42 -16.46 -17.89 2.82
C SER A 42 -17.45 -17.04 2.03
N ILE A 43 -17.05 -15.82 1.63
CA ILE A 43 -17.90 -14.84 0.96
C ILE A 43 -17.70 -14.91 -0.56
N CYS A 44 -16.46 -15.01 -1.02
CA CYS A 44 -16.08 -14.85 -2.43
C CYS A 44 -15.68 -16.16 -3.13
N SER A 45 -16.15 -17.32 -2.65
CA SER A 45 -15.77 -18.64 -3.19
C SER A 45 -16.04 -18.80 -4.69
N SER A 46 -17.09 -18.13 -5.21
CA SER A 46 -17.45 -18.13 -6.63
C SER A 46 -16.48 -17.36 -7.53
N ALA A 47 -15.66 -16.47 -6.95
CA ALA A 47 -14.65 -15.70 -7.67
C ALA A 47 -13.30 -16.43 -7.81
N ILE A 48 -13.07 -17.48 -7.02
CA ILE A 48 -11.86 -18.31 -7.07
C ILE A 48 -11.88 -19.14 -8.36
N PRO A 49 -10.74 -19.28 -9.08
CA PRO A 49 -9.37 -18.94 -8.68
C PRO A 49 -8.85 -17.59 -9.19
N ASP A 50 -9.72 -16.70 -9.67
CA ASP A 50 -9.28 -15.42 -10.26
C ASP A 50 -8.99 -14.38 -9.17
N PRO A 51 -7.71 -14.00 -8.93
CA PRO A 51 -7.36 -13.08 -7.87
C PRO A 51 -7.93 -11.66 -8.09
N THR A 52 -8.17 -11.28 -9.35
CA THR A 52 -8.77 -9.98 -9.68
C THR A 52 -10.22 -9.97 -9.25
N LYS A 53 -10.98 -11.02 -9.58
CA LYS A 53 -12.38 -11.15 -9.17
C LYS A 53 -12.54 -11.30 -7.66
N VAL A 54 -11.62 -12.01 -7.01
CA VAL A 54 -11.62 -12.13 -5.53
C VAL A 54 -11.44 -10.74 -4.91
N LYS A 55 -10.48 -9.94 -5.41
CA LYS A 55 -10.28 -8.57 -4.93
C LYS A 55 -11.54 -7.72 -5.14
N GLU A 56 -12.16 -7.78 -6.31
CA GLU A 56 -13.40 -7.04 -6.60
C GLU A 56 -14.55 -7.47 -5.67
N CYS A 57 -14.71 -8.77 -5.43
CA CYS A 57 -15.70 -9.28 -4.49
C CYS A 57 -15.43 -8.79 -3.06
N LEU A 58 -14.18 -8.89 -2.58
CA LEU A 58 -13.82 -8.39 -1.25
C LEU A 58 -14.11 -6.87 -1.12
N VAL A 59 -13.86 -6.08 -2.16
CA VAL A 59 -14.17 -4.64 -2.18
C VAL A 59 -15.69 -4.39 -2.11
N GLN A 60 -16.50 -5.20 -2.77
CA GLN A 60 -17.97 -5.09 -2.72
C GLN A 60 -18.53 -5.47 -1.34
N HIS A 61 -17.87 -6.39 -0.65
CA HIS A 61 -18.29 -6.94 0.63
C HIS A 61 -17.48 -6.42 1.83
N VAL A 62 -16.82 -5.25 1.73
CA VAL A 62 -15.97 -4.68 2.81
C VAL A 62 -16.68 -4.63 4.16
N SER A 63 -17.99 -4.39 4.18
CA SER A 63 -18.79 -4.35 5.41
C SER A 63 -18.96 -5.72 6.09
N GLU A 64 -18.81 -6.81 5.36
CA GLU A 64 -19.00 -8.20 5.81
C GLU A 64 -17.68 -8.93 6.11
N LEU A 65 -16.54 -8.34 5.72
CA LEU A 65 -15.21 -8.92 5.98
C LEU A 65 -14.90 -9.06 7.47
N SER A 66 -14.00 -9.99 7.78
CA SER A 66 -13.40 -10.10 9.11
C SER A 66 -12.62 -8.83 9.49
N PRO A 67 -12.44 -8.53 10.79
CA PRO A 67 -11.69 -7.35 11.24
C PRO A 67 -10.28 -7.26 10.65
N GLY A 68 -9.58 -8.40 10.51
CA GLY A 68 -8.23 -8.45 9.96
C GLY A 68 -8.20 -8.03 8.49
N CYS A 69 -9.11 -8.53 7.66
CA CYS A 69 -9.17 -8.14 6.25
C CYS A 69 -9.68 -6.70 6.07
N LYS A 70 -10.59 -6.20 6.91
CA LYS A 70 -10.99 -4.78 6.87
C LYS A 70 -9.81 -3.85 7.11
N GLU A 71 -8.96 -4.18 8.08
CA GLU A 71 -7.79 -3.36 8.40
C GLU A 71 -6.82 -3.25 7.21
N VAL A 72 -6.69 -4.30 6.39
CA VAL A 72 -5.93 -4.25 5.13
C VAL A 72 -6.47 -3.15 4.21
N PHE A 73 -7.79 -3.11 3.99
CA PHE A 73 -8.41 -2.09 3.13
C PHE A 73 -8.26 -0.69 3.71
N GLU A 74 -8.39 -0.53 5.03
CA GLU A 74 -8.19 0.75 5.72
C GLU A 74 -6.74 1.25 5.63
N GLN A 75 -5.76 0.37 5.88
CA GLN A 75 -4.34 0.70 5.79
C GLN A 75 -3.95 1.10 4.37
N ARG A 76 -4.48 0.41 3.35
CA ARG A 76 -4.26 0.77 1.95
C ARG A 76 -4.86 2.13 1.58
N GLY A 77 -6.06 2.43 2.07
CA GLY A 77 -6.68 3.75 1.87
C GLY A 77 -5.87 4.88 2.55
N LYS A 78 -5.32 4.62 3.74
CA LYS A 78 -4.43 5.57 4.44
C LYS A 78 -3.13 5.78 3.68
N ALA A 79 -2.45 4.70 3.29
CA ALA A 79 -1.19 4.75 2.55
C ALA A 79 -1.33 5.48 1.19
N GLU A 80 -2.46 5.30 0.49
CA GLU A 80 -2.74 6.02 -0.76
C GLU A 80 -2.95 7.52 -0.52
N SER A 81 -3.69 7.89 0.53
CA SER A 81 -3.91 9.29 0.92
C SER A 81 -2.61 9.99 1.32
N GLU A 82 -1.74 9.32 2.07
CA GLU A 82 -0.42 9.84 2.44
C GLU A 82 0.50 10.02 1.23
N ARG A 83 0.43 9.12 0.25
CA ARG A 83 1.20 9.21 -1.00
C ARG A 83 0.70 10.32 -1.92
N ALA A 84 -0.60 10.64 -1.86
CA ALA A 84 -1.20 11.71 -2.63
C ALA A 84 -0.93 13.11 -2.05
N ARG A 85 -0.40 13.17 -0.82
CA ARG A 85 -0.07 14.40 -0.11
C ARG A 85 1.38 14.84 -0.32
#